data_AF-A0A1B6BZN1-F1
#
_entry.id   AF-A0A1B6BZN1-F1
#
_cell.length_a   1.000
_cell.length_b   1.000
_cell.length_c   1.000
_cell.angle_alpha   90.00
_cell.angle_beta   90.00
_cell.angle_gamma   90.00
#
_symmetry.space_group_name_H-M   'P 1'
#
loop_
_entity.id
_entity.type
_entity.pdbx_description
1 polymer ?
#
loop_
_entity_poly.entity_id
_entity_poly.type
_entity_poly.pdbx_seq_one_letter_code
_entity_poly.pdbx_strand_id
1 'polypeptide(L)'
;NTSWRVYYNAPVVDDFAGIMVGNGTGAREIVIRRRNNNLQFITDTHRSYDALQYPLIFWKGQKGYCINIKQRDPVSGAETNKNVSSKDYYAYRLMIRRGLDNVILRCRELCQQFMVDMYAKIEGERLRYLRYNQLKLRAEE
;
A
#
# COMPACT_ATOMS: atom_id res chain seq x y z
N ASN A 1 22.01 -8.09 -47.79
CA ASN A 1 21.53 -8.74 -46.55
C ASN A 1 22.06 -8.02 -45.31
N THR A 2 21.50 -6.85 -45.01
CA THR A 2 21.77 -6.13 -43.76
C THR A 2 20.67 -6.46 -42.75
N SER A 3 20.90 -7.50 -41.94
CA SER A 3 20.05 -7.82 -40.79
C SER A 3 20.45 -6.90 -39.64
N TRP A 4 19.72 -5.79 -39.48
CA TRP A 4 19.81 -4.96 -38.29
C TRP A 4 19.15 -5.70 -37.13
N ARG A 5 19.96 -6.31 -36.27
CA ARG A 5 19.50 -6.73 -34.94
C ARG A 5 19.25 -5.46 -34.12
N VAL A 6 17.99 -5.19 -33.83
CA VAL A 6 17.57 -4.17 -32.87
C VAL A 6 18.03 -4.62 -31.49
N TYR A 7 19.07 -4.00 -30.95
CA TYR A 7 19.33 -4.06 -29.51
C TYR A 7 18.33 -3.13 -28.86
N TYR A 8 17.35 -3.69 -28.17
CA TYR A 8 16.49 -2.92 -27.28
C TYR A 8 17.36 -2.55 -26.07
N ASN A 9 17.97 -1.37 -26.10
CA ASN A 9 18.53 -0.78 -24.90
C ASN A 9 17.36 -0.53 -23.95
N ALA A 10 17.20 -1.40 -22.95
CA ALA A 10 16.25 -1.19 -21.88
C ALA A 10 16.48 0.23 -21.31
N PRO A 11 15.42 1.01 -21.06
CA PRO A 11 15.58 2.34 -20.49
C PRO A 11 16.37 2.23 -19.19
N VAL A 12 17.57 2.81 -19.16
CA VAL A 12 18.35 3.04 -17.95
C VAL A 12 17.72 4.23 -17.25
N VAL A 13 16.58 3.97 -16.63
CA VAL A 13 16.07 4.80 -15.56
C VAL A 13 16.16 3.90 -14.34
N ASP A 14 16.62 4.44 -13.20
CA ASP A 14 16.42 3.83 -11.87
C ASP A 14 14.92 3.84 -11.51
N ASP A 15 14.07 3.44 -12.45
CA ASP A 15 12.64 3.30 -12.29
C ASP A 15 12.44 2.03 -11.48
N PHE A 16 11.93 2.22 -10.26
CA PHE A 16 11.57 1.17 -9.31
C PHE A 16 10.57 0.19 -9.94
N ALA A 17 11.08 -0.81 -10.65
CA ALA A 17 10.31 -1.95 -11.13
C ALA A 17 10.15 -2.95 -9.98
N GLY A 18 8.97 -2.95 -9.34
CA GLY A 18 8.63 -3.96 -8.34
C GLY A 18 8.29 -5.29 -9.01
N ILE A 19 9.26 -6.21 -9.15
CA ILE A 19 8.99 -7.59 -9.56
C ILE A 19 8.55 -8.37 -8.32
N MET A 20 7.25 -8.69 -8.22
CA MET A 20 6.73 -9.56 -7.17
C MET A 20 6.97 -11.02 -7.55
N VAL A 21 8.17 -11.55 -7.28
CA VAL A 21 8.49 -12.98 -7.47
C VAL A 21 7.99 -13.76 -6.25
N GLY A 22 6.91 -14.51 -6.41
CA GLY A 22 6.43 -15.43 -5.39
C GLY A 22 5.45 -16.42 -5.98
N ASN A 23 5.76 -17.72 -5.88
CA ASN A 23 4.79 -18.78 -6.12
C ASN A 23 3.67 -18.65 -5.09
N GLY A 24 2.53 -18.10 -5.51
CA GLY A 24 1.27 -18.10 -4.74
C GLY A 24 1.36 -17.46 -3.35
N THR A 25 0.88 -16.22 -3.22
CA THR A 25 0.30 -15.71 -1.96
C THR A 25 1.23 -15.71 -0.73
N GLY A 26 2.50 -15.31 -0.88
CA GLY A 26 3.29 -14.90 0.28
C GLY A 26 2.66 -13.64 0.90
N ALA A 27 2.11 -13.75 2.11
CA ALA A 27 1.56 -12.60 2.82
C ALA A 27 2.68 -11.60 3.11
N ARG A 28 2.47 -10.32 2.78
CA ARG A 28 3.39 -9.25 3.15
C ARG A 28 3.29 -9.03 4.66
N GLU A 29 4.34 -9.43 5.37
CA GLU A 29 4.37 -9.41 6.84
C GLU A 29 5.72 -8.91 7.36
N ILE A 30 5.67 -8.12 8.43
CA ILE A 30 6.83 -7.70 9.20
C ILE A 30 6.90 -8.59 10.44
N VAL A 31 8.03 -9.29 10.61
CA VAL A 31 8.28 -10.12 11.78
C VAL A 31 9.10 -9.33 12.79
N ILE A 32 8.54 -9.13 13.97
CA ILE A 32 9.22 -8.49 15.10
C ILE A 32 9.60 -9.56 16.12
N ARG A 33 10.90 -9.64 16.43
CA ARG A 33 11.38 -10.41 17.58
C ARG A 33 11.48 -9.50 18.80
N ARG A 34 10.65 -9.79 19.81
CA ARG A 34 10.68 -9.09 21.09
C ARG A 34 11.89 -9.55 21.92
N ARG A 35 12.28 -8.74 22.91
CA ARG A 35 13.42 -9.05 23.81
C ARG A 35 13.22 -10.32 24.64
N ASN A 36 11.98 -10.75 24.83
CA ASN A 36 11.64 -12.01 25.47
C ASN A 36 11.64 -13.21 24.50
N ASN A 37 12.27 -13.08 23.33
CA ASN A 37 12.33 -14.05 22.23
C ASN A 37 10.99 -14.42 21.58
N ASN A 38 9.89 -13.73 21.91
CA ASN A 38 8.62 -13.96 21.22
C ASN A 38 8.61 -13.29 19.84
N LEU A 39 8.15 -14.04 18.85
CA LEU A 39 7.91 -13.54 17.50
C LEU A 39 6.50 -12.94 17.41
N GLN A 40 6.40 -11.77 16.78
CA GLN A 40 5.15 -11.12 16.46
C GLN A 40 5.10 -10.86 14.96
N PHE A 41 4.04 -11.32 14.32
CA PHE A 41 3.79 -11.13 12.90
C PHE A 41 2.85 -9.95 12.72
N ILE A 42 3.24 -9.00 11.87
CA ILE A 42 2.44 -7.82 11.56
C ILE A 42 2.14 -7.86 10.08
N THR A 43 0.87 -8.12 9.76
CA THR A 43 0.36 -8.17 8.39
C THR A 43 0.23 -6.77 7.78
N ASP A 44 0.18 -6.71 6.46
CA ASP A 44 -0.07 -5.50 5.68
C ASP A 44 -1.35 -4.73 6.11
N THR A 45 -2.36 -5.44 6.61
CA THR A 45 -3.62 -4.87 7.10
C THR A 45 -3.52 -4.19 8.47
N HIS A 46 -2.41 -4.38 9.19
CA HIS A 46 -2.24 -3.86 10.53
C HIS A 46 -1.86 -2.37 10.51
N ARG A 47 -2.45 -1.59 11.43
CA ARG A 47 -2.25 -0.12 11.54
C ARG A 47 -0.80 0.32 11.71
N SER A 48 0.07 -0.56 12.16
CA SER A 48 1.49 -0.26 12.41
C SER A 48 2.38 -0.66 11.23
N TYR A 49 1.86 -1.40 10.24
CA TYR A 49 2.67 -1.92 9.14
C TYR A 49 3.39 -0.81 8.39
N ASP A 50 2.66 0.22 7.93
CA ASP A 50 3.24 1.30 7.14
C ASP A 50 4.28 2.10 7.94
N ALA A 51 4.05 2.27 9.24
CA ALA A 51 4.97 2.98 10.12
C ALA A 51 6.26 2.18 10.41
N LEU A 52 6.15 0.85 10.45
CA LEU A 52 7.30 -0.04 10.60
C LEU A 52 8.10 -0.17 9.30
N GLN A 53 7.42 -0.16 8.16
CA GLN A 53 8.06 -0.20 6.84
C GLN A 53 8.73 1.14 6.48
N TYR A 54 8.11 2.26 6.85
CA TYR A 54 8.59 3.61 6.52
C TYR A 54 8.75 4.51 7.77
N PRO A 55 9.67 4.22 8.71
CA PRO A 55 9.82 4.99 9.94
C PRO A 55 10.09 6.48 9.72
N LEU A 56 10.85 6.84 8.66
CA LEU A 56 11.16 8.23 8.32
C LEU A 56 9.93 9.03 7.88
N ILE A 57 8.98 8.37 7.19
CA ILE A 57 7.72 9.00 6.81
C ILE A 57 6.80 9.14 8.04
N PHE A 58 6.77 8.11 8.89
CA PHE A 58 5.91 8.03 10.07
C PHE A 58 6.65 8.41 11.37
N TRP A 59 7.58 9.36 11.30
CA TRP A 59 8.47 9.73 12.41
C TRP A 59 7.78 10.22 13.69
N LYS A 60 6.54 10.72 13.58
CA LYS A 60 5.71 11.12 14.74
C LYS A 60 4.93 9.96 15.39
N GLY A 61 5.19 8.71 15.03
CA GLY A 61 4.41 7.55 15.50
C GLY A 61 2.98 7.53 14.96
N GLN A 62 2.79 8.09 13.76
CA GLN A 62 1.49 8.08 13.09
C GLN A 62 1.10 6.64 12.75
N LYS A 63 -0.21 6.37 12.75
CA LYS A 63 -0.76 5.07 12.33
C LYS A 63 -0.98 5.05 10.83
N GLY A 64 -0.61 3.94 10.21
CA GLY A 64 -0.91 3.62 8.82
C GLY A 64 -2.36 3.19 8.61
N TYR A 65 -2.63 2.67 7.42
CA TYR A 65 -3.95 2.16 7.05
C TYR A 65 -4.33 0.93 7.88
N CYS A 66 -5.61 0.84 8.25
CA CYS A 66 -6.23 -0.40 8.69
C CYS A 66 -7.69 -0.46 8.22
N ILE A 67 -8.21 -1.68 8.04
CA ILE A 67 -9.55 -1.94 7.47
C ILE A 67 -10.69 -1.31 8.30
N ASN A 68 -10.45 -1.06 9.59
CA ASN A 68 -11.47 -0.59 10.54
C ASN A 68 -11.61 0.95 10.61
N ILE A 69 -10.98 1.70 9.69
CA ILE A 69 -11.15 3.15 9.63
C ILE A 69 -12.54 3.46 9.04
N LYS A 70 -13.38 4.17 9.80
CA LYS A 70 -14.71 4.60 9.34
C LYS A 70 -14.63 5.85 8.47
N GLN A 71 -15.44 5.91 7.41
CA GLN A 71 -15.62 7.12 6.62
C GLN A 71 -16.39 8.14 7.45
N ARG A 72 -16.04 9.43 7.32
CA ARG A 72 -16.80 10.53 7.92
C ARG A 72 -17.58 11.27 6.85
N ASP A 73 -18.81 11.64 7.19
CA ASP A 73 -19.64 12.49 6.36
C ASP A 73 -19.00 13.89 6.24
N PRO A 74 -18.78 14.42 5.02
CA PRO A 74 -18.21 15.75 4.82
C PRO A 74 -19.06 16.90 5.37
N VAL A 75 -20.38 16.71 5.53
CA VAL A 75 -21.28 17.78 5.99
C VAL A 75 -21.51 17.70 7.50
N SER A 76 -21.87 16.52 8.02
CA SER A 76 -22.19 16.35 9.45
C SER A 76 -20.98 16.00 10.32
N GLY A 77 -19.86 15.55 9.73
CA GLY A 77 -18.69 15.05 10.45
C GLY A 77 -18.92 13.71 11.16
N ALA A 78 -20.12 13.14 11.08
CA ALA A 78 -20.50 11.90 11.73
C ALA A 78 -19.82 10.70 11.05
N GLU A 79 -19.55 9.66 11.84
CA GLU A 79 -19.05 8.39 11.30
C GLU A 79 -20.16 7.68 10.53
N THR A 80 -19.87 7.36 9.28
CA THR A 80 -20.78 6.57 8.45
C THR A 80 -20.59 5.08 8.74
N ASN A 81 -21.54 4.25 8.30
CA ASN A 81 -21.42 2.80 8.47
C ASN A 81 -20.33 2.18 7.56
N LYS A 82 -19.87 2.92 6.53
CA LYS A 82 -18.88 2.46 5.56
C LYS A 82 -17.46 2.62 6.08
N ASN A 83 -16.62 1.63 5.78
CA ASN A 83 -15.19 1.72 6.05
C ASN A 83 -14.46 2.45 4.90
N VAL A 84 -13.34 3.10 5.20
CA VAL A 84 -12.47 3.76 4.22
C VAL A 84 -11.70 2.67 3.46
N SER A 85 -11.76 2.72 2.12
CA SER A 85 -10.93 1.85 1.30
C SER A 85 -9.45 2.24 1.41
N SER A 86 -8.52 1.29 1.24
CA SER A 86 -7.08 1.62 1.19
C SER A 86 -6.77 2.70 0.16
N LYS A 87 -7.43 2.64 -1.00
CA LYS A 87 -7.31 3.64 -2.06
C LYS A 87 -7.67 5.05 -1.57
N ASP A 88 -8.83 5.21 -0.92
CA ASP A 88 -9.26 6.51 -0.41
C ASP A 88 -8.31 7.03 0.68
N TYR A 89 -7.85 6.14 1.55
CA TYR A 89 -6.91 6.49 2.61
C TYR A 89 -5.57 7.02 2.05
N TYR A 90 -4.97 6.32 1.09
CA TYR A 90 -3.68 6.75 0.52
C TYR A 90 -3.83 7.96 -0.41
N ALA A 91 -4.92 8.06 -1.16
CA ALA A 91 -5.24 9.26 -1.93
C ALA A 91 -5.35 10.49 -1.01
N TYR A 92 -6.03 10.34 0.12
CA TYR A 92 -6.13 11.40 1.14
C TYR A 92 -4.75 11.79 1.71
N ARG A 93 -3.87 10.81 1.96
CA ARG A 93 -2.52 11.05 2.51
C ARG A 93 -1.59 11.71 1.51
N LEU A 94 -1.74 11.45 0.20
CA LEU A 94 -0.92 12.05 -0.87
C LEU A 94 -1.48 13.38 -1.39
N MET A 95 -2.74 13.70 -1.09
CA MET A 95 -3.39 14.94 -1.52
C MET A 95 -2.62 16.18 -1.03
N ILE A 96 -2.26 17.07 -1.97
CA ILE A 96 -1.65 18.37 -1.67
C ILE A 96 -2.73 19.32 -1.18
N ARG A 97 -2.48 20.00 -0.05
CA ARG A 97 -3.41 20.97 0.55
C ARG A 97 -2.68 22.27 0.85
N ARG A 98 -3.34 23.39 0.53
CA ARG A 98 -2.80 24.73 0.84
C ARG A 98 -2.65 24.87 2.37
N GLY A 99 -1.49 25.31 2.81
CA GLY A 99 -1.18 25.54 4.23
C GLY A 99 -0.81 24.29 5.05
N LEU A 100 -0.72 23.10 4.43
CA LEU A 100 -0.26 21.89 5.10
C LEU A 100 0.95 21.31 4.36
N ASP A 101 2.06 21.12 5.07
CA ASP A 101 3.23 20.46 4.52
C ASP A 101 3.03 18.93 4.48
N ASN A 102 3.26 18.33 3.32
CA ASN A 102 3.14 16.89 3.14
C ASN A 102 4.52 16.24 3.17
N VAL A 103 4.88 15.72 4.35
CA VAL A 103 6.17 15.04 4.59
C VAL A 103 6.40 13.89 3.61
N ILE A 104 5.35 13.14 3.23
CA ILE A 104 5.47 12.01 2.31
C ILE A 104 6.05 12.49 0.98
N LEU A 105 5.55 13.60 0.44
CA LEU A 105 6.00 14.15 -0.85
C LEU A 105 7.41 14.76 -0.77
N ARG A 106 7.85 15.17 0.42
CA ARG A 106 9.21 15.70 0.63
C ARG A 106 10.30 14.62 0.66
N CYS A 107 9.94 13.36 0.87
CA CYS A 107 10.89 12.25 0.98
C CYS A 107 11.46 11.75 -0.37
N ARG A 108 11.19 12.43 -1.50
CA ARG A 108 11.75 12.17 -2.85
C ARG A 108 11.72 10.69 -3.25
N GLU A 109 12.86 10.01 -3.36
CA GLU A 109 12.95 8.59 -3.76
C GLU A 109 12.13 7.67 -2.84
N LEU A 110 12.15 7.94 -1.52
CA LEU A 110 11.35 7.17 -0.57
C LEU A 110 9.84 7.38 -0.79
N CYS A 111 9.45 8.54 -1.32
CA CYS A 111 8.07 8.81 -1.73
C CYS A 111 7.66 7.91 -2.90
N GLN A 112 8.53 7.76 -3.91
CA GLN A 112 8.27 6.90 -5.06
C GLN A 112 8.14 5.44 -4.64
N GLN A 113 9.05 4.95 -3.80
CA GLN A 113 8.96 3.60 -3.22
C GLN A 113 7.67 3.42 -2.44
N PHE A 114 7.30 4.40 -1.61
CA PHE A 114 6.04 4.38 -0.86
C PHE A 114 4.83 4.32 -1.79
N MET A 115 4.78 5.14 -2.84
CA MET A 115 3.67 5.14 -3.80
C MET A 115 3.52 3.78 -4.50
N VAL A 116 4.62 3.18 -4.96
CA VAL A 116 4.61 1.85 -5.60
C VAL A 116 4.14 0.78 -4.62
N ASP A 117 4.63 0.80 -3.38
CA ASP A 117 4.23 -0.18 -2.37
C ASP A 117 2.76 -0.05 -1.97
N MET A 118 2.26 1.18 -1.83
CA MET A 118 0.85 1.44 -1.53
C MET A 118 -0.05 1.02 -2.68
N TYR A 119 0.37 1.20 -3.93
CA TYR A 119 -0.36 0.69 -5.09
C TYR A 119 -0.46 -0.84 -5.05
N ALA A 120 0.66 -1.54 -4.80
CA ALA A 120 0.65 -3.00 -4.66
C ALA A 120 -0.23 -3.47 -3.49
N LYS A 121 -0.28 -2.72 -2.39
CA LYS A 121 -1.18 -2.98 -1.25
C LYS A 121 -2.66 -2.83 -1.63
N ILE A 122 -3.01 -1.77 -2.36
CA ILE A 122 -4.38 -1.54 -2.87
C ILE A 122 -4.80 -2.69 -3.79
N GLU A 123 -3.94 -3.07 -4.74
CA GLU A 123 -4.24 -4.19 -5.65
C GLU A 123 -4.33 -5.52 -4.90
N GLY A 124 -3.48 -5.74 -3.89
CA GLY A 124 -3.57 -6.92 -3.03
C GLY A 124 -4.88 -7.01 -2.23
N GLU A 125 -5.42 -5.88 -1.76
CA GLU A 125 -6.75 -5.82 -1.15
C GLU A 125 -7.87 -6.09 -2.17
N ARG A 126 -7.76 -5.52 -3.37
CA ARG A 126 -8.73 -5.74 -4.45
C ARG A 126 -8.77 -7.21 -4.89
N LEU A 127 -7.62 -7.85 -5.05
CA LEU A 127 -7.51 -9.28 -5.37
C LEU A 127 -8.06 -10.15 -4.24
N ARG A 128 -7.79 -9.82 -2.98
CA ARG A 128 -8.41 -10.49 -1.82
C ARG A 128 -9.94 -10.38 -1.88
N TYR A 129 -10.46 -9.18 -2.13
CA TYR A 129 -11.90 -8.96 -2.25
C TYR A 129 -12.52 -9.82 -3.37
N LEU A 130 -11.91 -9.84 -4.56
CA LEU A 130 -12.37 -10.68 -5.68
C LEU A 130 -12.34 -12.16 -5.30
N ARG A 131 -11.24 -12.64 -4.69
CA ARG A 131 -11.09 -14.04 -4.25
C ARG A 131 -12.15 -14.44 -3.23
N TYR A 132 -12.43 -13.61 -2.22
CA TYR A 132 -13.41 -13.92 -1.18
C TYR A 132 -14.87 -13.79 -1.65
N ASN A 133 -15.13 -12.89 -2.60
CA ASN A 133 -16.46 -12.72 -3.18
C ASN A 133 -16.66 -13.51 -4.47
N GLN A 134 -15.68 -14.35 -4.84
CA GLN A 134 -15.71 -15.13 -6.08
C GLN A 134 -16.97 -16.00 -6.18
N LEU A 135 -17.45 -16.56 -5.07
CA LEU A 135 -18.68 -17.36 -5.03
C LEU A 135 -19.96 -16.55 -5.25
N LYS A 136 -19.95 -15.24 -4.97
CA LYS A 136 -21.07 -14.33 -5.25
C LYS A 136 -20.99 -13.72 -6.65
N LEU A 137 -19.77 -13.60 -7.18
CA LEU A 137 -19.48 -13.03 -8.51
C LEU A 137 -19.60 -14.09 -9.61
N ARG A 138 -19.28 -15.35 -9.30
CA ARG A 138 -19.68 -16.50 -10.10
C ARG A 138 -21.15 -16.80 -9.78
N ALA A 139 -22.02 -16.02 -10.41
CA ALA A 139 -23.37 -16.51 -10.68
C ALA A 139 -23.23 -17.63 -11.71
N GLU A 140 -22.99 -18.84 -11.25
CA GLU A 140 -23.25 -20.05 -12.04
C GLU A 140 -24.67 -20.51 -11.69
N GLU A 141 -25.53 -20.40 -12.71
CA GLU A 141 -26.68 -21.26 -12.94
C GLU A 141 -26.19 -22.65 -13.38
#